data_AF-A0A7C7D1M0-F1
#
_entry.id   AF-A0A7C7D1M0-F1
#
_cell.length_a   1.000
_cell.length_b   1.000
_cell.length_c   1.000
_cell.angle_alpha   90.00
_cell.angle_beta   90.00
_cell.angle_gamma   90.00
#
_symmetry.space_group_name_H-M   'P 1'
#
loop_
_entity.id
_entity.type
_entity.pdbx_description
1 polymer ?
#
loop_
_entity_poly.entity_id
_entity_poly.type
_entity_poly.pdbx_seq_one_letter_code
_entity_poly.pdbx_strand_id
1 'polypeptide(L)' 'SNNILAKEKCRVCWAKLFCSGGCHANAWYSNGSISEPNEIACTLQKKRIECAIMIQAMRHADGK' A
#
# COMPACT_ATOMS: atom_id res chain seq x y z
N SER A 1 18.51 -3.01 -5.26
CA SER A 1 17.33 -2.28 -5.76
C SER A 1 16.22 -2.39 -4.72
N ASN A 2 15.53 -1.30 -4.37
CA ASN A 2 14.44 -1.31 -3.37
C ASN A 2 13.17 -0.71 -3.97
N ASN A 3 12.39 -1.51 -4.68
CA ASN A 3 11.15 -1.10 -5.36
C ASN A 3 10.04 -2.14 -5.18
N ILE A 4 8.83 -1.83 -5.64
CA ILE A 4 7.62 -2.66 -5.46
C ILE A 4 7.72 -4.06 -6.08
N LEU A 5 8.63 -4.28 -7.03
CA LEU A 5 8.85 -5.58 -7.67
C LEU A 5 9.94 -6.40 -6.98
N ALA A 6 10.81 -5.76 -6.20
CA ALA A 6 11.90 -6.41 -5.46
C ALA A 6 11.49 -6.82 -4.03
N LYS A 7 10.55 -6.10 -3.43
CA LYS A 7 10.04 -6.39 -2.07
C LYS A 7 9.10 -7.59 -2.11
N GLU A 8 9.44 -8.69 -1.42
CA GLU A 8 8.68 -9.94 -1.47
C GLU A 8 7.20 -9.75 -1.10
N LYS A 9 6.91 -9.07 0.03
CA LYS A 9 5.53 -8.75 0.45
C LYS A 9 4.78 -7.89 -0.58
N CYS A 10 5.46 -7.02 -1.32
CA CYS A 10 4.82 -6.15 -2.31
C CYS A 10 4.54 -6.88 -3.63
N ARG A 11 5.35 -7.87 -4.04
CA ARG A 11 5.17 -8.60 -5.30
C ARG A 11 3.80 -9.24 -5.41
N VAL A 12 3.33 -9.84 -4.32
CA VAL A 12 2.03 -10.53 -4.21
C VAL A 12 0.89 -9.63 -3.70
N CYS A 13 1.16 -8.36 -3.39
CA CYS A 13 0.15 -7.44 -2.86
C CYS A 13 -0.73 -6.86 -3.97
N TRP A 14 -2.05 -6.97 -3.82
CA TRP A 14 -3.02 -6.39 -4.76
C TRP A 14 -2.92 -4.85 -4.84
N ALA A 15 -2.55 -4.21 -3.72
CA ALA A 15 -2.49 -2.76 -3.61
C ALA A 15 -1.15 -2.15 -4.09
N LYS A 16 -0.20 -2.94 -4.60
CA LYS A 16 1.18 -2.50 -4.88
C LYS A 16 1.28 -1.30 -5.84
N LEU A 17 0.38 -1.22 -6.82
CA LEU A 17 0.33 -0.12 -7.79
C LEU A 17 -0.41 1.12 -7.26
N PHE A 18 -1.16 0.98 -6.16
CA PHE A 18 -1.82 2.09 -5.48
C PHE A 18 -0.94 2.71 -4.39
N CYS A 19 -0.17 1.89 -3.66
CA CYS A 19 0.59 2.35 -2.48
C CYS A 19 2.09 2.53 -2.71
N SER A 20 2.62 2.12 -3.85
CA SER A 20 4.04 2.28 -4.23
C SER A 20 5.06 1.68 -3.26
N GLY A 21 4.66 0.71 -2.41
CA GLY A 21 5.57 -0.04 -1.54
C GLY A 21 5.79 0.54 -0.14
N GLY A 22 5.04 1.58 0.24
CA GLY A 22 5.02 2.12 1.60
C GLY A 22 6.22 3.00 1.97
N CYS A 23 6.24 3.47 3.22
CA CYS A 23 7.27 4.39 3.72
C CYS A 23 8.57 3.66 4.10
N HIS A 24 9.69 4.08 3.53
CA HIS A 24 11.02 3.52 3.85
C HIS A 24 11.47 3.86 5.28
N ALA A 25 11.17 5.06 5.79
CA ALA A 25 11.50 5.41 7.17
C ALA A 25 10.78 4.50 8.16
N ASN A 26 9.48 4.26 7.96
CA ASN A 26 8.71 3.40 8.85
C ASN A 26 9.19 1.94 8.80
N ALA A 27 9.55 1.45 7.61
CA ALA A 27 10.18 0.14 7.42
C ALA A 27 11.51 0.00 8.21
N TRP A 28 12.37 1.03 8.15
CA TRP A 28 13.61 1.06 8.92
C TRP A 28 13.35 1.06 10.44
N TYR A 29 12.47 1.95 10.92
CA TYR A 29 12.20 2.06 12.36
C TYR A 29 11.53 0.83 12.95
N SER A 30 10.68 0.11 12.19
CA SER A 30 10.00 -1.07 12.73
C SER A 30 10.76 -2.38 12.51
N ASN A 31 11.47 -2.52 11.38
CA ASN A 31 12.02 -3.80 10.94
C ASN A 31 13.56 -3.78 10.79
N GLY A 32 14.21 -2.62 10.98
CA GLY A 32 15.66 -2.47 10.76
C GLY A 32 16.09 -2.61 9.28
N SER A 33 15.14 -2.63 8.35
CA SER A 33 15.39 -2.83 6.92
C SER A 33 14.40 -2.06 6.09
N ILE A 34 14.91 -1.27 5.13
CA ILE A 34 14.05 -0.56 4.18
C ILE A 34 13.37 -1.50 3.18
N SER A 35 13.77 -2.78 3.10
CA SER A 35 13.23 -3.78 2.18
C SER A 35 11.94 -4.41 2.68
N GLU A 36 11.75 -4.48 4.01
CA GLU A 36 10.54 -5.06 4.61
C GLU A 36 9.57 -3.95 5.03
N PRO A 37 8.38 -3.84 4.41
CA PRO A 37 7.39 -2.85 4.83
C PRO A 37 6.84 -3.10 6.24
N ASN A 38 6.40 -2.03 6.90
CA ASN A 38 5.71 -2.12 8.18
C ASN A 38 4.29 -2.70 7.99
N GLU A 39 4.02 -3.84 8.65
CA GLU A 39 2.78 -4.64 8.46
C GLU A 39 1.50 -3.89 8.83
N ILE A 40 1.51 -3.17 9.95
CA ILE A 40 0.35 -2.42 10.46
C ILE A 40 0.01 -1.27 9.51
N ALA A 41 1.02 -0.50 9.09
CA ALA A 41 0.85 0.59 8.14
C ALA A 41 0.36 0.08 6.77
N CYS A 42 0.89 -1.06 6.30
CA CYS A 42 0.42 -1.69 5.06
C CYS A 42 -1.05 -2.12 5.16
N THR A 43 -1.47 -2.65 6.31
CA THR A 43 -2.87 -3.06 6.55
C THR A 43 -3.82 -1.87 6.53
N LEU A 44 -3.48 -0.80 7.27
CA LEU A 44 -4.25 0.43 7.27
C LEU A 44 -4.33 1.06 5.88
N GLN A 45 -3.21 1.06 5.14
CA GLN A 45 -3.16 1.64 3.80
C GLN A 45 -4.03 0.87 2.81
N LYS A 46 -4.06 -0.48 2.88
CA LYS A 46 -4.98 -1.30 2.08
C LYS A 46 -6.43 -0.90 2.35
N LYS A 47 -6.81 -0.71 3.61
CA LYS A 47 -8.18 -0.29 3.96
C LYS A 47 -8.51 1.12 3.44
N ARG A 48 -7.56 2.06 3.53
CA ARG A 48 -7.73 3.40 2.96
C ARG A 48 -7.97 3.36 1.45
N ILE A 49 -7.26 2.47 0.74
CA ILE A 49 -7.42 2.27 -0.71
C ILE A 49 -8.80 1.66 -1.03
N GLU A 50 -9.24 0.65 -0.27
CA GLU A 50 -10.60 0.10 -0.41
C GLU A 50 -11.67 1.19 -0.26
N CYS A 51 -11.56 2.03 0.77
CA CYS A 51 -12.49 3.14 0.98
C CYS A 51 -12.44 4.16 -0.16
N ALA A 52 -11.26 4.51 -0.65
CA ALA A 52 -11.10 5.45 -1.77
C ALA A 52 -11.72 4.91 -3.07
N ILE A 53 -11.51 3.61 -3.37
CA ILE A 53 -12.13 2.94 -4.52
C ILE A 53 -13.66 2.96 -4.38
N MET A 54 -14.19 2.67 -3.19
CA MET A 54 -15.64 2.71 -2.96
C MET A 54 -16.22 4.12 -3.16
N ILE A 55 -15.56 5.16 -2.64
CA ILE A 55 -15.98 6.55 -2.85
C ILE A 55 -15.99 6.87 -4.35
N GLN A 56 -14.97 6.46 -5.10
CA GLN A 56 -14.92 6.68 -6.53
C GLN A 56 -16.01 5.90 -7.28
N ALA A 57 -16.29 4.66 -6.89
CA ALA A 57 -17.37 3.85 -7.45
C ALA A 57 -18.74 4.49 -7.22
N MET A 58 -19.00 5.02 -6.01
CA MET A 58 -20.23 5.75 -5.70
C MET A 58 -20.38 7.01 -6.55
N ARG A 59 -19.30 7.78 -6.75
CA ARG A 59 -19.34 8.98 -7.62
C ARG A 59 -19.80 8.62 -9.03
N HIS A 60 -19.26 7.55 -9.60
CA HIS A 60 -19.66 7.06 -10.91
C HIS A 60 -21.09 6.49 -10.95
N ALA A 61 -21.53 5.83 -9.88
CA ALA A 61 -22.90 5.30 -9.78
C ALA A 61 -23.96 6.40 -9.68
N ASP A 62 -23.64 7.49 -8.97
CA ASP A 62 -24.50 8.66 -8.80
C ASP A 62 -24.48 9.62 -10.01
N GLY A 63 -23.78 9.27 -11.10
CA GLY A 63 -23.66 10.09 -12.31
C GLY A 63 -22.82 11.35 -12.15
N LYS A 64 -21.87 11.36 -11.20
CA LYS A 64 -20.89 12.45 -10.99
C LYS A 64 -19.53 12.16 -11.61
#